data_AF-A0A7V3HWZ3-F1
#
_entry.id   AF-A0A7V3HWZ3-F1
#
_cell.length_a   1.000
_cell.length_b   1.000
_cell.length_c   1.000
_cell.angle_alpha   90.00
_cell.angle_beta   90.00
_cell.angle_gamma   90.00
#
_symmetry.space_group_name_H-M   'P 1'
#
loop_
_entity.id
_entity.type
_entity.pdbx_description
1 polymer ?
#
loop_
_entity_poly.entity_id
_entity_poly.type
_entity_poly.pdbx_seq_one_letter_code
_entity_poly.pdbx_strand_id
1 'polypeptide(L)'
;QNHANLTWSIEGGRTRTGKLRPPVFGILRYIADAVDEIDGPEVYLVPTSIVYDQLHEVEAMTTEAYGAAKRPEDLRFLVRLARQQGHRLGRAYLDFGEPLPLRKRLEELRGDESGTGTEVERIALDVEHRINRATPVTPTAVVSLALLGADRSLSISEVLDTVQPLASYIAARNWAVAGAADLTNRSTIRWTLHQLVASGVVSVYDAGTEAVWGIVAEQHLVAAFYRNTAIHILVDRAMAEMALVAACESSGTVAPATVRDEALRLRELLKFEFLFSGRAQFEKELADEIRLIAPAEDPVDITRTYCADDVRRLLESADVLLAHLVLRPFLDAYHIVADRLAAYEDESFDEEAFLAECLEVGKQWELQRRIASAESRSMELFKTGLRLARHRELIDGSGGADVAKRRRQFADEIATATRRVNEIAELARAR
;
A
#
# COMPACT_ATOMS: atom_id res chain seq x y z
N GLN A 1 -37.17 1.05 22.01
CA GLN A 1 -35.92 0.45 21.50
C GLN A 1 -34.91 1.57 21.38
N ASN A 2 -33.76 1.48 22.06
CA ASN A 2 -32.74 2.53 21.99
C ASN A 2 -32.01 2.42 20.64
N HIS A 3 -32.27 3.35 19.73
CA HIS A 3 -31.56 3.50 18.46
C HIS A 3 -30.14 4.05 18.71
N ALA A 4 -29.27 3.23 19.27
CA ALA A 4 -27.88 3.61 19.56
C ALA A 4 -26.98 3.19 18.38
N ASN A 5 -26.17 4.13 17.91
CA ASN A 5 -25.12 3.85 16.93
C ASN A 5 -23.86 3.38 17.65
N LEU A 6 -23.21 2.34 17.13
CA LEU A 6 -21.94 1.84 17.62
C LEU A 6 -20.84 2.22 16.62
N THR A 7 -19.74 2.78 17.11
CA THR A 7 -18.56 3.12 16.29
C THR A 7 -17.35 2.36 16.80
N TRP A 8 -16.62 1.68 15.92
CA TRP A 8 -15.36 1.02 16.24
C TRP A 8 -14.41 1.04 15.04
N SER A 9 -13.12 0.85 15.28
CA SER A 9 -12.11 0.65 14.23
C SER A 9 -12.05 -0.83 13.87
N ILE A 10 -12.38 -1.18 12.63
CA ILE A 10 -12.37 -2.58 12.17
C ILE A 10 -10.98 -3.22 12.26
N GLU A 11 -9.92 -2.42 12.14
CA GLU A 11 -8.51 -2.81 12.25
C GLU A 11 -8.01 -3.03 13.69
N GLY A 12 -8.83 -2.71 14.70
CA GLY A 12 -8.48 -2.81 16.12
C GLY A 12 -7.48 -1.75 16.63
N GLY A 13 -7.02 -0.82 15.80
CA GLY A 13 -6.14 0.28 16.22
C GLY A 13 -5.74 1.20 15.09
N ARG A 14 -4.84 2.15 15.37
CA ARG A 14 -4.30 3.10 14.38
C ARG A 14 -3.29 2.41 13.46
N THR A 15 -3.28 2.79 12.19
CA THR A 15 -2.24 2.36 11.25
C THR A 15 -0.89 2.99 11.58
N ARG A 16 0.19 2.23 11.39
CA ARG A 16 1.58 2.70 11.53
C ARG A 16 2.27 2.90 10.18
N THR A 17 1.67 2.39 9.12
CA THR A 17 2.25 2.42 7.77
C THR A 17 1.48 3.33 6.83
N GLY A 18 0.33 3.87 7.25
CA GLY A 18 -0.55 4.69 6.41
C GLY A 18 -1.55 3.88 5.58
N LYS A 19 -1.40 2.55 5.55
CA LYS A 19 -2.32 1.61 4.89
C LYS A 19 -3.39 1.10 5.87
N LEU A 20 -4.55 0.72 5.34
CA LEU A 20 -5.55 -0.07 6.06
C LEU A 20 -4.90 -1.39 6.54
N ARG A 21 -4.99 -1.70 7.83
CA ARG A 21 -4.52 -2.99 8.38
C ARG A 21 -5.59 -4.07 8.17
N PRO A 22 -5.23 -5.37 8.25
CA PRO A 22 -6.21 -6.43 8.22
C PRO A 22 -7.26 -6.31 9.34
N PRO A 23 -8.50 -6.75 9.09
CA PRO A 23 -9.60 -6.56 10.02
C PRO A 23 -9.50 -7.50 11.21
N VAL A 24 -9.99 -7.04 12.36
CA VAL A 24 -10.17 -7.84 13.57
C VAL A 24 -11.65 -8.18 13.71
N PHE A 25 -11.98 -9.46 13.56
CA PHE A 25 -13.36 -9.91 13.40
C PHE A 25 -14.20 -9.92 14.69
N GLY A 26 -13.59 -9.78 15.87
CA GLY A 26 -14.26 -10.02 17.16
C GLY A 26 -15.56 -9.21 17.35
N ILE A 27 -15.50 -7.89 17.18
CA ILE A 27 -16.69 -7.02 17.32
C ILE A 27 -17.72 -7.34 16.24
N LEU A 28 -17.28 -7.51 14.99
CA LEU A 28 -18.18 -7.80 13.87
C LEU A 28 -18.92 -9.12 14.06
N ARG A 29 -18.26 -10.14 14.63
CA ARG A 29 -18.88 -11.42 14.97
C ARG A 29 -19.98 -11.27 16.00
N TYR A 30 -19.76 -10.52 17.08
CA TYR A 30 -20.81 -10.24 18.06
C TYR A 30 -22.01 -9.51 17.45
N ILE A 31 -21.78 -8.59 16.51
CA ILE A 31 -22.85 -7.87 15.81
C ILE A 31 -23.61 -8.81 14.87
N ALA A 32 -22.90 -9.67 14.13
CA ALA A 32 -23.53 -10.65 13.24
C ALA A 32 -24.41 -11.64 14.04
N ASP A 33 -23.89 -12.20 15.13
CA ASP A 33 -24.62 -13.11 16.01
C ASP A 33 -25.88 -12.42 16.59
N ALA A 34 -25.76 -11.15 17.01
CA ALA A 34 -26.90 -10.39 17.53
C ALA A 34 -27.97 -10.08 16.47
N VAL A 35 -27.56 -9.84 15.20
CA VAL A 35 -28.49 -9.59 14.08
C VAL A 35 -29.29 -10.84 13.71
N ASP A 36 -28.71 -12.02 13.93
CA ASP A 36 -29.37 -13.31 13.73
C ASP A 36 -30.33 -13.66 14.87
N GLU A 37 -29.92 -13.43 16.12
CA GLU A 37 -30.72 -13.80 17.30
C GLU A 37 -31.90 -12.85 17.54
N ILE A 38 -31.75 -11.57 17.20
CA ILE A 38 -32.71 -10.53 17.51
C ILE A 38 -33.47 -10.13 16.25
N ASP A 39 -34.75 -10.48 16.20
CA ASP A 39 -35.67 -9.94 15.20
C ASP A 39 -35.87 -8.43 15.48
N GLY A 40 -35.56 -7.61 14.50
CA GLY A 40 -35.36 -6.17 14.68
C GLY A 40 -35.10 -5.44 13.37
N PRO A 41 -35.00 -4.10 13.41
CA PRO A 41 -34.77 -3.29 12.22
C PRO A 41 -33.44 -3.67 11.53
N GLU A 42 -33.36 -3.41 10.22
CA GLU A 42 -32.15 -3.67 9.43
C GLU A 42 -30.95 -2.91 10.01
N VAL A 43 -29.85 -3.63 10.27
CA VAL A 43 -28.59 -3.05 10.74
C VAL A 43 -27.72 -2.72 9.54
N TYR A 44 -27.30 -1.47 9.43
CA TYR A 44 -26.38 -1.02 8.40
C TYR A 44 -24.97 -0.87 8.98
N LEU A 45 -23.99 -1.50 8.32
CA LEU A 45 -22.59 -1.15 8.51
C LEU A 45 -22.31 0.08 7.65
N VAL A 46 -21.83 1.16 8.26
CA VAL A 46 -21.50 2.42 7.58
C VAL A 46 -19.97 2.56 7.51
N PRO A 47 -19.35 2.21 6.36
CA PRO A 47 -17.92 2.38 6.17
C PRO A 47 -17.54 3.85 6.34
N THR A 48 -16.58 4.15 7.20
CA THR A 48 -16.19 5.52 7.52
C THR A 48 -14.68 5.67 7.37
N SER A 49 -14.25 6.60 6.52
CA SER A 49 -12.84 6.95 6.32
C SER A 49 -12.53 8.27 7.02
N ILE A 50 -11.40 8.30 7.74
CA ILE A 50 -10.89 9.52 8.39
C ILE A 50 -9.43 9.69 8.00
N VAL A 51 -9.12 10.75 7.24
CA VAL A 51 -7.77 11.05 6.76
C VAL A 51 -7.32 12.40 7.30
N TYR A 52 -6.08 12.47 7.77
CA TYR A 52 -5.48 13.69 8.33
C TYR A 52 -4.34 14.17 7.43
N ASP A 53 -4.24 15.48 7.19
CA ASP A 53 -3.12 16.07 6.45
C ASP A 53 -1.80 16.00 7.23
N GLN A 54 -1.85 16.06 8.57
CA GLN A 54 -0.67 16.01 9.44
C GLN A 54 -0.97 15.19 10.69
N LEU A 55 -0.02 14.35 11.09
CA LEU A 55 -0.11 13.50 12.28
C LEU A 55 1.10 13.73 13.19
N HIS A 56 0.85 14.09 14.45
CA HIS A 56 1.89 14.35 15.45
C HIS A 56 2.71 13.12 15.84
N GLU A 57 2.15 11.93 15.64
CA GLU A 57 2.68 10.71 16.23
C GLU A 57 3.50 9.88 15.24
N VAL A 58 3.60 10.30 13.98
CA VAL A 58 4.29 9.50 12.95
C VAL A 58 5.77 9.35 13.26
N GLU A 59 6.46 10.38 13.77
CA GLU A 59 7.87 10.25 14.18
C GLU A 59 8.09 9.21 15.31
N ALA A 60 7.19 9.17 16.29
CA ALA A 60 7.24 8.19 17.36
C ALA A 60 6.93 6.78 16.82
N MET A 61 5.92 6.64 15.95
CA MET A 61 5.52 5.39 15.34
C MET A 61 6.56 4.83 14.35
N THR A 62 7.30 5.70 13.68
CA THR A 62 8.38 5.31 12.75
C THR A 62 9.62 4.85 13.50
N THR A 63 9.92 5.44 14.66
CA THR A 63 10.96 4.92 15.56
C THR A 63 10.59 3.53 16.12
N GLU A 64 9.30 3.28 16.43
CA GLU A 64 8.80 1.94 16.77
C GLU A 64 8.94 0.94 15.61
N ALA A 65 8.81 1.39 14.35
CA ALA A 65 8.94 0.52 13.18
C ALA A 65 10.33 -0.11 13.03
N TYR A 66 11.38 0.52 13.59
CA TYR A 66 12.74 -0.03 13.65
C TYR A 66 13.01 -0.92 14.88
N GLY A 67 11.96 -1.36 15.58
CA GLY A 67 12.08 -2.27 16.73
C GLY A 67 12.22 -1.58 18.08
N ALA A 68 12.06 -0.26 18.16
CA ALA A 68 11.97 0.41 19.46
C ALA A 68 10.70 -0.04 20.19
N ALA A 69 10.85 -0.43 21.47
CA ALA A 69 9.72 -0.87 22.29
C ALA A 69 8.63 0.21 22.40
N LYS A 70 7.37 -0.18 22.20
CA LYS A 70 6.20 0.69 22.41
C LYS A 70 6.26 1.25 23.83
N ARG A 71 6.47 2.56 23.96
CA ARG A 71 6.40 3.20 25.27
C ARG A 71 4.92 3.22 25.70
N PRO A 72 4.55 2.72 26.89
CA PRO A 72 3.19 2.88 27.39
C PRO A 72 2.84 4.36 27.37
N GLU A 73 1.64 4.67 26.87
CA GLU A 73 1.15 6.04 26.72
C GLU A 73 0.98 6.67 28.11
N ASP A 74 2.04 7.31 28.62
CA ASP A 74 2.05 7.92 29.94
C ASP A 74 1.18 9.19 30.00
N LEU A 75 0.82 9.61 31.21
CA LEU A 75 0.24 10.94 31.50
C LEU A 75 1.03 12.12 30.86
N ARG A 76 2.32 11.92 30.55
CA ARG A 76 3.15 12.88 29.81
C ARG A 76 2.78 13.00 28.34
N PHE A 77 2.28 11.94 27.71
CA PHE A 77 1.72 11.96 26.36
C PHE A 77 0.44 12.79 26.33
N LEU A 78 -0.46 12.62 27.31
CA LEU A 78 -1.69 13.42 27.44
C LEU A 78 -1.40 14.92 27.63
N VAL A 79 -0.43 15.28 28.46
CA VAL A 79 -0.02 16.69 28.64
C VAL A 79 0.63 17.28 27.37
N ARG A 80 1.36 16.46 26.60
CA ARG A 80 1.97 16.89 25.33
C ARG A 80 0.92 17.07 24.24
N LEU A 81 -0.01 16.12 24.13
CA LEU A 81 -1.17 16.17 23.24
C LEU A 81 -2.03 17.41 23.54
N ALA A 82 -2.32 17.69 24.81
CA ALA A 82 -3.08 18.88 25.23
C ALA A 82 -2.36 20.21 24.91
N ARG A 83 -1.02 20.26 25.04
CA ARG A 83 -0.23 21.44 24.63
C ARG A 83 -0.12 21.58 23.11
N GLN A 84 -0.16 20.48 22.38
CA GLN A 84 -0.07 20.44 20.92
C GLN A 84 -1.42 20.71 20.23
N GLN A 85 -2.55 20.62 20.94
CA GLN A 85 -3.87 21.08 20.46
C GLN A 85 -3.93 22.60 20.19
N GLY A 86 -2.94 23.38 20.63
CA GLY A 86 -2.86 24.83 20.38
C GLY A 86 -2.30 25.21 19.00
N HIS A 87 -1.76 24.27 18.23
CA HIS A 87 -1.28 24.51 16.86
C HIS A 87 -2.38 24.14 15.85
N ARG A 88 -2.48 24.84 14.71
CA ARG A 88 -3.40 24.44 13.63
C ARG A 88 -2.85 23.19 12.94
N LEU A 89 -3.52 22.06 13.12
CA LEU A 89 -3.08 20.73 12.68
C LEU A 89 -3.77 20.33 11.38
N GLY A 90 -3.32 20.95 10.28
CA GLY A 90 -3.84 20.65 8.95
C GLY A 90 -5.38 20.60 8.89
N ARG A 91 -5.90 19.67 8.09
CA ARG A 91 -7.32 19.34 7.99
C ARG A 91 -7.53 17.84 8.25
N ALA A 92 -8.71 17.52 8.77
CA ALA A 92 -9.23 16.15 8.81
C ALA A 92 -10.35 16.04 7.79
N TYR A 93 -10.33 14.98 6.98
CA TYR A 93 -11.33 14.64 6.00
C TYR A 93 -12.10 13.42 6.52
N LEU A 94 -13.42 13.53 6.53
CA LEU A 94 -14.35 12.50 6.98
C LEU A 94 -15.28 12.18 5.82
N ASP A 95 -15.21 10.94 5.32
CA ASP A 95 -16.01 10.48 4.20
C ASP A 95 -16.69 9.15 4.55
N PHE A 96 -17.88 8.93 4.01
CA PHE A 96 -18.68 7.75 4.24
C PHE A 96 -18.78 6.92 2.96
N GLY A 97 -18.48 5.63 3.07
CA GLY A 97 -18.70 4.67 1.99
C GLY A 97 -20.17 4.26 1.90
N GLU A 98 -20.49 3.53 0.84
CA GLU A 98 -21.84 3.01 0.64
C GLU A 98 -22.23 2.07 1.81
N PRO A 99 -23.33 2.34 2.53
CA PRO A 99 -23.78 1.50 3.64
C PRO A 99 -24.09 0.07 3.20
N LEU A 100 -23.71 -0.90 4.03
CA LEU A 100 -23.95 -2.32 3.80
C LEU A 100 -25.07 -2.84 4.71
N PRO A 101 -26.22 -3.28 4.17
CA PRO A 101 -27.27 -3.94 4.96
C PRO A 101 -26.78 -5.33 5.41
N LEU A 102 -26.53 -5.46 6.71
CA LEU A 102 -25.81 -6.61 7.28
C LEU A 102 -26.62 -7.91 7.17
N ARG A 103 -27.91 -7.88 7.50
CA ARG A 103 -28.75 -9.09 7.49
C ARG A 103 -28.87 -9.64 6.08
N LYS A 104 -29.20 -8.77 5.13
CA LYS A 104 -29.30 -9.14 3.72
C LYS A 104 -27.98 -9.73 3.21
N ARG A 105 -26.85 -9.13 3.57
CA ARG A 105 -25.54 -9.63 3.11
C ARG A 105 -25.18 -10.99 3.72
N LEU A 106 -25.51 -11.22 5.00
CA LEU A 106 -25.34 -12.53 5.65
C LEU A 106 -26.16 -13.61 4.95
N GLU A 107 -27.42 -13.32 4.62
CA GLU A 107 -28.30 -14.25 3.88
C GLU A 107 -27.75 -14.59 2.50
N GLU A 108 -27.27 -13.59 1.74
CA GLU A 108 -26.63 -13.80 0.44
C GLU A 108 -25.39 -14.71 0.53
N LEU A 109 -24.54 -14.50 1.54
CA LEU A 109 -23.30 -15.27 1.71
C LEU A 109 -23.55 -16.70 2.19
N ARG A 110 -24.61 -16.94 2.96
CA ARG A 110 -25.02 -18.27 3.42
C ARG A 110 -25.69 -19.09 2.32
N GLY A 111 -26.33 -18.42 1.36
CA GLY A 111 -26.89 -19.07 0.16
C GLY A 111 -25.83 -19.55 -0.84
N ASP A 112 -24.58 -19.15 -0.68
CA ASP A 112 -23.44 -19.55 -1.50
C ASP A 112 -22.72 -20.76 -0.85
N GLU A 113 -22.85 -21.95 -1.46
CA GLU A 113 -22.23 -23.20 -0.96
C GLU A 113 -20.70 -23.10 -0.79
N SER A 114 -20.05 -22.13 -1.46
CA SER A 114 -18.60 -21.94 -1.40
C SER A 114 -18.09 -21.19 -0.15
N GLY A 115 -18.97 -20.66 0.70
CA GLY A 115 -18.62 -19.70 1.75
C GLY A 115 -18.99 -20.05 3.19
N THR A 116 -19.48 -21.27 3.45
CA THR A 116 -19.98 -21.66 4.79
C THR A 116 -18.91 -21.51 5.87
N GLY A 117 -19.16 -20.66 6.88
CA GLY A 117 -18.27 -20.44 8.02
C GLY A 117 -17.20 -19.34 7.83
N THR A 118 -17.24 -18.57 6.73
CA THR A 118 -16.34 -17.43 6.48
C THR A 118 -17.09 -16.12 6.21
N GLU A 119 -18.37 -16.07 6.56
CA GLU A 119 -19.27 -14.97 6.21
C GLU A 119 -18.83 -13.65 6.86
N VAL A 120 -18.41 -13.72 8.13
CA VAL A 120 -17.94 -12.55 8.88
C VAL A 120 -16.66 -11.99 8.26
N GLU A 121 -15.74 -12.85 7.86
CA GLU A 121 -14.49 -12.48 7.20
C GLU A 121 -14.77 -11.80 5.85
N ARG A 122 -15.68 -12.37 5.05
CA ARG A 122 -16.08 -11.78 3.76
C ARG A 122 -16.77 -10.42 3.96
N ILE A 123 -17.62 -10.28 4.97
CA ILE A 123 -18.27 -8.99 5.30
C ILE A 123 -17.23 -7.95 5.75
N ALA A 124 -16.26 -8.34 6.57
CA ALA A 124 -15.20 -7.44 7.00
C ALA A 124 -14.41 -6.92 5.79
N LEU A 125 -14.02 -7.80 4.86
CA LEU A 125 -13.35 -7.43 3.63
C LEU A 125 -14.22 -6.51 2.74
N ASP A 126 -15.52 -6.77 2.65
CA ASP A 126 -16.46 -5.90 1.93
C ASP A 126 -16.51 -4.49 2.55
N VAL A 127 -16.54 -4.40 3.89
CA VAL A 127 -16.51 -3.12 4.63
C VAL A 127 -15.20 -2.40 4.38
N GLU A 128 -14.06 -3.09 4.47
CA GLU A 128 -12.74 -2.50 4.22
C GLU A 128 -12.59 -1.99 2.79
N HIS A 129 -13.08 -2.74 1.80
CA HIS A 129 -13.09 -2.28 0.41
C HIS A 129 -13.91 -1.00 0.25
N ARG A 130 -15.06 -0.91 0.93
CA ARG A 130 -15.89 0.32 0.94
C ARG A 130 -15.22 1.48 1.68
N ILE A 131 -14.47 1.22 2.76
CA ILE A 131 -13.65 2.24 3.43
C ILE A 131 -12.60 2.76 2.46
N ASN A 132 -11.82 1.86 1.83
CA ASN A 132 -10.81 2.24 0.85
C ASN A 132 -11.42 3.08 -0.26
N ARG A 133 -12.55 2.68 -0.87
CA ARG A 133 -13.23 3.44 -1.92
C ARG A 133 -13.72 4.82 -1.48
N ALA A 134 -14.08 4.99 -0.22
CA ALA A 134 -14.49 6.28 0.36
C ALA A 134 -13.30 7.17 0.74
N THR A 135 -12.11 6.60 0.94
CA THR A 135 -10.90 7.33 1.34
C THR A 135 -10.43 8.26 0.21
N PRO A 136 -10.48 9.59 0.38
CA PRO A 136 -10.04 10.52 -0.64
C PRO A 136 -8.50 10.55 -0.72
N VAL A 137 -7.98 10.89 -1.90
CA VAL A 137 -6.56 11.17 -2.08
C VAL A 137 -6.24 12.57 -1.58
N THR A 138 -5.22 12.72 -0.74
CA THR A 138 -4.81 14.04 -0.25
C THR A 138 -3.71 14.65 -1.13
N PRO A 139 -3.65 15.99 -1.26
CA PRO A 139 -2.48 16.66 -1.84
C PRO A 139 -1.17 16.27 -1.15
N THR A 140 -1.22 16.05 0.18
CA THR A 140 -0.07 15.63 0.99
C THR A 140 0.48 14.27 0.54
N ALA A 141 -0.39 13.28 0.29
CA ALA A 141 0.00 11.97 -0.21
C ALA A 141 0.65 12.07 -1.60
N VAL A 142 0.05 12.85 -2.49
CA VAL A 142 0.50 13.07 -3.87
C VAL A 142 1.86 13.76 -3.94
N VAL A 143 2.04 14.85 -3.17
CA VAL A 143 3.33 15.56 -3.10
C VAL A 143 4.40 14.68 -2.44
N SER A 144 4.04 13.91 -1.40
CA SER A 144 4.98 12.98 -0.76
C SER A 144 5.41 11.87 -1.73
N LEU A 145 4.48 11.33 -2.54
CA LEU A 145 4.78 10.37 -3.59
C LEU A 145 5.77 10.94 -4.62
N ALA A 146 5.52 12.16 -5.11
CA ALA A 146 6.39 12.84 -6.07
C ALA A 146 7.80 13.08 -5.53
N LEU A 147 7.90 13.58 -4.29
CA LEU A 147 9.20 13.83 -3.65
C LEU A 147 9.95 12.53 -3.30
N LEU A 148 9.26 11.45 -2.93
CA LEU A 148 9.88 10.14 -2.68
C LEU A 148 10.38 9.47 -3.95
N GLY A 149 9.71 9.72 -5.09
CA GLY A 149 10.17 9.25 -6.39
C GLY A 149 11.40 10.00 -6.91
N ALA A 150 11.65 11.21 -6.39
CA ALA A 150 12.81 12.00 -6.74
C ALA A 150 13.99 11.71 -5.81
N ASP A 151 15.10 11.23 -6.35
CA ASP A 151 16.37 11.09 -5.62
C ASP A 151 17.08 12.44 -5.34
N ARG A 152 16.35 13.56 -5.43
CA ARG A 152 16.86 14.94 -5.33
C ARG A 152 15.78 15.90 -4.84
N SER A 153 16.20 17.11 -4.44
CA SER A 153 15.25 18.21 -4.23
C SER A 153 14.69 18.71 -5.55
N LEU A 154 13.41 19.10 -5.53
CA LEU A 154 12.66 19.56 -6.69
C LEU A 154 12.24 21.02 -6.54
N SER A 155 12.28 21.80 -7.62
CA SER A 155 11.60 23.09 -7.69
C SER A 155 10.09 22.88 -7.74
N ILE A 156 9.31 23.93 -7.47
CA ILE A 156 7.84 23.84 -7.53
C ILE A 156 7.33 23.46 -8.92
N SER A 157 8.02 23.87 -9.98
CA SER A 157 7.65 23.50 -11.35
C SER A 157 7.92 22.02 -11.59
N GLU A 158 9.05 21.50 -11.12
CA GLU A 158 9.37 20.07 -11.22
C GLU A 158 8.41 19.20 -10.38
N VAL A 159 7.99 19.67 -9.19
CA VAL A 159 6.95 18.99 -8.40
C VAL A 159 5.64 18.94 -9.17
N LEU A 160 5.23 20.03 -9.82
CA LEU A 160 4.02 20.07 -10.64
C LEU A 160 4.12 19.10 -11.83
N ASP A 161 5.25 19.09 -12.53
CA ASP A 161 5.48 18.21 -13.67
C ASP A 161 5.44 16.74 -13.25
N THR A 162 5.93 16.41 -12.05
CA THR A 162 5.87 15.05 -11.48
C THR A 162 4.46 14.68 -11.02
N VAL A 163 3.70 15.63 -10.47
CA VAL A 163 2.34 15.41 -9.96
C VAL A 163 1.31 15.34 -11.10
N GLN A 164 1.54 16.04 -12.21
CA GLN A 164 0.55 16.19 -13.29
C GLN A 164 0.08 14.85 -13.87
N PRO A 165 0.95 13.89 -14.24
CA PRO A 165 0.52 12.57 -14.72
C PRO A 165 -0.31 11.79 -13.68
N LEU A 166 0.07 11.90 -12.41
CA LEU A 166 -0.66 11.26 -11.31
C LEU A 166 -2.05 11.90 -11.11
N ALA A 167 -2.15 13.22 -11.21
CA ALA A 167 -3.43 13.93 -11.13
C ALA A 167 -4.35 13.50 -12.28
N SER A 168 -3.82 13.37 -13.51
CA SER A 168 -4.56 12.83 -14.65
C SER A 168 -5.04 11.39 -14.40
N TYR A 169 -4.19 10.53 -13.84
CA TYR A 169 -4.56 9.16 -13.46
C TYR A 169 -5.69 9.11 -12.42
N ILE A 170 -5.58 9.89 -11.34
CA ILE A 170 -6.59 10.00 -10.29
C ILE A 170 -7.94 10.46 -10.86
N ALA A 171 -7.91 11.45 -11.77
CA ALA A 171 -9.10 11.95 -12.45
C ALA A 171 -9.71 10.89 -13.38
N ALA A 172 -8.90 10.16 -14.15
CA ALA A 172 -9.37 9.08 -15.03
C ALA A 172 -10.05 7.93 -14.26
N ARG A 173 -9.58 7.65 -13.03
CA ARG A 173 -10.20 6.70 -12.09
C ARG A 173 -11.44 7.23 -11.38
N ASN A 174 -11.82 8.49 -11.63
CA ASN A 174 -12.89 9.22 -10.98
C ASN A 174 -12.82 9.10 -9.44
N TRP A 175 -11.63 9.33 -8.89
CA TRP A 175 -11.39 9.24 -7.45
C TRP A 175 -11.49 10.61 -6.78
N ALA A 176 -12.06 10.65 -5.58
CA ALA A 176 -12.22 11.89 -4.83
C ALA A 176 -10.86 12.43 -4.35
N VAL A 177 -10.63 13.73 -4.56
CA VAL A 177 -9.51 14.46 -3.96
C VAL A 177 -10.00 15.22 -2.73
N ALA A 178 -9.25 15.09 -1.64
CA ALA A 178 -9.60 15.64 -0.34
C ALA A 178 -9.82 17.16 -0.41
N GLY A 179 -10.94 17.63 0.12
CA GLY A 179 -11.32 19.04 0.11
C GLY A 179 -11.59 19.62 -1.29
N ALA A 180 -11.86 18.76 -2.28
CA ALA A 180 -12.01 19.15 -3.69
C ALA A 180 -10.80 19.97 -4.21
N ALA A 181 -9.61 19.64 -3.71
CA ALA A 181 -8.38 20.31 -4.13
C ALA A 181 -8.04 19.97 -5.59
N ASP A 182 -7.58 20.97 -6.32
CA ASP A 182 -7.02 20.78 -7.65
C ASP A 182 -5.52 20.48 -7.52
N LEU A 183 -5.14 19.24 -7.84
CA LEU A 183 -3.76 18.75 -7.80
C LEU A 183 -2.87 19.35 -8.90
N THR A 184 -3.47 19.92 -9.95
CA THR A 184 -2.75 20.61 -11.04
C THR A 184 -2.49 22.09 -10.71
N ASN A 185 -3.13 22.60 -9.66
CA ASN A 185 -3.01 24.00 -9.27
C ASN A 185 -1.72 24.26 -8.49
N ARG A 186 -0.88 25.15 -9.01
CA ARG A 186 0.36 25.60 -8.37
C ARG A 186 0.19 26.10 -6.93
N SER A 187 -0.92 26.75 -6.62
CA SER A 187 -1.17 27.26 -5.26
C SER A 187 -1.48 26.14 -4.27
N THR A 188 -2.20 25.09 -4.70
CA THR A 188 -2.45 23.88 -3.89
C THR A 188 -1.12 23.22 -3.54
N ILE A 189 -0.30 22.92 -4.55
CA ILE A 189 0.99 22.26 -4.37
C ILE A 189 1.94 23.09 -3.49
N ARG A 190 2.03 24.40 -3.75
CA ARG A 190 2.83 25.31 -2.91
C ARG A 190 2.38 25.31 -1.45
N TRP A 191 1.07 25.35 -1.22
CA TRP A 191 0.53 25.34 0.13
C TRP A 191 0.84 24.02 0.84
N THR A 192 0.68 22.88 0.16
CA THR A 192 1.05 21.56 0.68
C THR A 192 2.53 21.46 1.03
N LEU A 193 3.43 21.93 0.14
CA LEU A 193 4.87 22.00 0.43
C LEU A 193 5.16 22.84 1.67
N HIS A 194 4.50 24.00 1.81
CA HIS A 194 4.64 24.84 3.00
C HIS A 194 4.15 24.12 4.27
N GLN A 195 3.06 23.35 4.20
CA GLN A 195 2.60 22.54 5.34
C GLN A 195 3.62 21.46 5.70
N LEU A 196 4.17 20.74 4.72
CA LEU A 196 5.19 19.72 4.93
C LEU A 196 6.51 20.29 5.50
N VAL A 197 6.86 21.53 5.13
CA VAL A 197 7.98 22.27 5.73
C VAL A 197 7.67 22.64 7.18
N ALA A 198 6.47 23.13 7.46
CA ALA A 198 6.06 23.48 8.81
C ALA A 198 6.02 22.25 9.75
N SER A 199 5.73 21.06 9.22
CA SER A 199 5.80 19.80 9.99
C SER A 199 7.19 19.17 10.05
N GLY A 200 8.21 19.77 9.41
CA GLY A 200 9.60 19.28 9.41
C GLY A 200 9.87 18.06 8.52
N VAL A 201 8.89 17.61 7.74
CA VAL A 201 9.01 16.43 6.86
C VAL A 201 9.80 16.77 5.61
N VAL A 202 9.59 17.99 5.10
CA VAL A 202 10.27 18.55 3.94
C VAL A 202 11.11 19.74 4.39
N SER A 203 12.27 19.91 3.76
CA SER A 203 13.10 21.11 3.89
C SER A 203 13.00 21.94 2.63
N VAL A 204 13.21 23.25 2.76
CA VAL A 204 13.29 24.19 1.64
C VAL A 204 14.64 24.88 1.65
N TYR A 205 15.26 24.99 0.47
CA TYR A 205 16.40 25.84 0.23
C TYR A 205 16.00 26.93 -0.76
N ASP A 206 16.00 28.18 -0.32
CA ASP A 206 15.49 29.35 -1.08
C ASP A 206 16.54 30.44 -1.32
N ALA A 207 17.78 30.24 -0.88
CA ALA A 207 18.89 31.17 -1.08
C ALA A 207 19.50 31.09 -2.50
N GLY A 208 19.06 30.14 -3.33
CA GLY A 208 19.49 29.97 -4.73
C GLY A 208 18.73 30.87 -5.70
N THR A 209 18.84 30.54 -7.01
CA THR A 209 18.06 31.21 -8.07
C THR A 209 16.59 30.86 -8.06
N GLU A 210 16.25 29.69 -7.50
CA GLU A 210 14.89 29.24 -7.24
C GLU A 210 14.83 28.42 -5.96
N ALA A 211 13.66 28.38 -5.34
CA ALA A 211 13.42 27.55 -4.15
C ALA A 211 13.26 26.09 -4.56
N VAL A 212 13.91 25.20 -3.82
CA VAL A 212 13.82 23.75 -3.99
C VAL A 212 13.41 23.07 -2.69
N TRP A 213 12.61 22.02 -2.80
CA TRP A 213 12.06 21.25 -1.69
C TRP A 213 12.55 19.81 -1.75
N GLY A 214 12.94 19.26 -0.60
CA GLY A 214 13.39 17.87 -0.50
C GLY A 214 13.01 17.25 0.84
N ILE A 215 12.79 15.94 0.86
CA ILE A 215 12.48 15.19 2.08
C ILE A 215 13.70 15.22 3.00
N VAL A 216 13.48 15.49 4.27
CA VAL A 216 14.54 15.44 5.29
C VAL A 216 14.97 13.98 5.49
N ALA A 217 16.27 13.72 5.57
CA ALA A 217 16.84 12.36 5.62
C ALA A 217 16.15 11.42 6.63
N GLU A 218 15.89 11.90 7.85
CA GLU A 218 15.26 11.11 8.91
C GLU A 218 13.72 11.00 8.79
N GLN A 219 13.12 11.69 7.83
CA GLN A 219 11.65 11.81 7.66
C GLN A 219 11.10 11.00 6.49
N HIS A 220 11.94 10.18 5.83
CA HIS A 220 11.51 9.32 4.72
C HIS A 220 10.37 8.38 5.10
N LEU A 221 10.39 7.84 6.32
CA LEU A 221 9.30 7.00 6.81
C LEU A 221 7.99 7.77 7.00
N VAL A 222 8.05 9.03 7.43
CA VAL A 222 6.87 9.88 7.61
C VAL A 222 6.30 10.28 6.24
N ALA A 223 7.16 10.63 5.28
CA ALA A 223 6.74 10.86 3.90
C ALA A 223 6.11 9.60 3.28
N ALA A 224 6.70 8.43 3.53
CA ALA A 224 6.17 7.14 3.07
C ALA A 224 4.80 6.85 3.70
N PHE A 225 4.61 7.15 4.98
CA PHE A 225 3.30 7.06 5.63
C PHE A 225 2.25 7.89 4.87
N TYR A 226 2.55 9.16 4.56
CA TYR A 226 1.60 10.00 3.81
C TYR A 226 1.32 9.45 2.42
N ARG A 227 2.35 9.03 1.69
CA ARG A 227 2.20 8.34 0.39
C ARG A 227 1.27 7.12 0.51
N ASN A 228 1.45 6.33 1.57
CA ASN A 228 0.72 5.09 1.79
C ASN A 228 -0.79 5.29 2.04
N THR A 229 -1.20 6.49 2.45
CA THR A 229 -2.64 6.85 2.52
C THR A 229 -3.33 6.88 1.15
N ALA A 230 -2.57 6.92 0.05
CA ALA A 230 -3.09 6.84 -1.31
C ALA A 230 -2.77 5.50 -2.01
N ILE A 231 -2.05 4.57 -1.38
CA ILE A 231 -1.61 3.33 -2.05
C ILE A 231 -2.79 2.47 -2.53
N HIS A 232 -3.93 2.50 -1.84
CA HIS A 232 -5.11 1.72 -2.19
C HIS A 232 -5.65 2.03 -3.59
N ILE A 233 -5.36 3.20 -4.15
CA ILE A 233 -5.75 3.55 -5.53
C ILE A 233 -4.67 3.27 -6.56
N LEU A 234 -3.43 3.02 -6.13
CA LEU A 234 -2.27 2.87 -7.01
C LEU A 234 -1.83 1.40 -7.15
N VAL A 235 -2.24 0.55 -6.21
CA VAL A 235 -1.80 -0.85 -6.14
C VAL A 235 -2.18 -1.62 -7.41
N ASP A 236 -3.40 -1.49 -7.91
CA ASP A 236 -3.83 -2.24 -9.10
C ASP A 236 -3.03 -1.83 -10.35
N ARG A 237 -2.75 -0.53 -10.50
CA ARG A 237 -1.89 -0.01 -11.57
C ARG A 237 -0.47 -0.56 -11.48
N ALA A 238 0.10 -0.54 -10.27
CA ALA A 238 1.41 -1.11 -10.01
C ALA A 238 1.47 -2.62 -10.29
N MET A 239 0.41 -3.36 -9.98
CA MET A 239 0.28 -4.78 -10.28
C MET A 239 0.20 -5.03 -11.79
N ALA A 240 -0.54 -4.19 -12.53
CA ALA A 240 -0.66 -4.27 -13.99
C ALA A 240 0.70 -4.05 -14.68
N GLU A 241 1.44 -3.02 -14.28
CA GLU A 241 2.78 -2.74 -14.81
C GLU A 241 3.76 -3.90 -14.56
N MET A 242 3.77 -4.44 -13.34
CA MET A 242 4.59 -5.61 -12.99
C MET A 242 4.21 -6.85 -13.80
N ALA A 243 2.92 -7.10 -14.00
CA ALA A 243 2.42 -8.22 -14.77
C ALA A 243 2.77 -8.12 -16.26
N LEU A 244 2.74 -6.91 -16.83
CA LEU A 244 3.16 -6.67 -18.21
C LEU A 244 4.66 -6.92 -18.40
N VAL A 245 5.51 -6.41 -17.51
CA VAL A 245 6.97 -6.68 -17.54
C VAL A 245 7.23 -8.18 -17.41
N ALA A 246 6.57 -8.84 -16.46
CA ALA A 246 6.70 -10.28 -16.26
C ALA A 246 6.31 -11.10 -17.50
N ALA A 247 5.24 -10.70 -18.18
CA ALA A 247 4.78 -11.37 -19.38
C ALA A 247 5.75 -11.17 -20.57
N CYS A 248 6.44 -10.03 -20.65
CA CYS A 248 7.46 -9.77 -21.67
C CYS A 248 8.72 -10.63 -21.52
N GLU A 249 9.01 -11.14 -20.32
CA GLU A 249 10.16 -12.03 -20.07
C GLU A 249 9.88 -13.49 -20.45
N SER A 250 8.61 -13.90 -20.48
CA SER A 250 8.22 -15.31 -20.58
C SER A 250 8.28 -15.85 -22.01
N SER A 251 8.00 -15.00 -23.00
CA SER A 251 8.01 -15.34 -24.43
C SER A 251 8.16 -14.10 -25.30
N GLY A 252 8.51 -14.28 -26.58
CA GLY A 252 8.55 -13.18 -27.55
C GLY A 252 7.18 -12.55 -27.86
N THR A 253 6.09 -13.18 -27.40
CA THR A 253 4.72 -12.66 -27.46
C THR A 253 4.11 -12.58 -26.07
N VAL A 254 3.17 -11.67 -25.89
CA VAL A 254 2.46 -11.40 -24.64
C VAL A 254 0.97 -11.67 -24.86
N ALA A 255 0.49 -12.80 -24.34
CA ALA A 255 -0.92 -13.16 -24.39
C ALA A 255 -1.66 -12.63 -23.15
N PRO A 256 -2.95 -12.27 -23.25
CA PRO A 256 -3.74 -11.78 -22.10
C PRO A 256 -3.76 -12.75 -20.91
N ALA A 257 -3.81 -14.05 -21.21
CA ALA A 257 -3.74 -15.10 -20.19
C ALA A 257 -2.44 -15.06 -19.39
N THR A 258 -1.30 -14.81 -20.04
CA THR A 258 0.01 -14.70 -19.38
C THR A 258 0.05 -13.51 -18.43
N VAL A 259 -0.43 -12.35 -18.87
CA VAL A 259 -0.50 -11.14 -18.02
C VAL A 259 -1.38 -11.39 -16.80
N ARG A 260 -2.56 -11.99 -17.00
CA ARG A 260 -3.46 -12.38 -15.90
C ARG A 260 -2.80 -13.34 -14.93
N ASP A 261 -2.14 -14.39 -15.43
CA ASP A 261 -1.55 -15.42 -14.58
C ASP A 261 -0.36 -14.85 -13.77
N GLU A 262 0.45 -13.96 -14.35
CA GLU A 262 1.50 -13.22 -13.62
C GLU A 262 0.93 -12.24 -12.59
N ALA A 263 -0.17 -11.53 -12.90
CA ALA A 263 -0.85 -10.67 -11.93
C ALA A 263 -1.40 -11.46 -10.74
N LEU A 264 -1.95 -12.66 -10.98
CA LEU A 264 -2.45 -13.54 -9.91
C LEU A 264 -1.32 -14.13 -9.06
N ARG A 265 -0.16 -14.45 -9.65
CA ARG A 265 1.05 -14.84 -8.89
C ARG A 265 1.51 -13.71 -7.98
N LEU A 266 1.57 -12.49 -8.51
CA LEU A 266 1.94 -11.31 -7.72
C LEU A 266 0.91 -11.01 -6.62
N ARG A 267 -0.38 -11.25 -6.89
CA ARG A 267 -1.46 -11.11 -5.91
C ARG A 267 -1.26 -12.07 -4.74
N GLU A 268 -0.93 -13.33 -5.02
CA GLU A 268 -0.61 -14.32 -3.97
C GLU A 268 0.66 -13.96 -3.19
N LEU A 269 1.66 -13.36 -3.87
CA LEU A 269 2.86 -12.87 -3.22
C LEU A 269 2.56 -11.74 -2.23
N LEU A 270 1.64 -10.84 -2.57
CA LEU A 270 1.37 -9.62 -1.79
C LEU A 270 0.08 -9.67 -0.96
N LYS A 271 -0.58 -10.83 -0.86
CA LYS A 271 -1.90 -10.97 -0.21
C LYS A 271 -1.95 -10.61 1.28
N PHE A 272 -0.81 -10.60 1.95
CA PHE A 272 -0.70 -10.19 3.35
C PHE A 272 -0.36 -8.70 3.51
N GLU A 273 -0.04 -8.01 2.41
CA GLU A 273 0.25 -6.58 2.37
C GLU A 273 -0.92 -5.72 1.93
N PHE A 274 -1.69 -6.22 0.97
CA PHE A 274 -2.77 -5.47 0.33
C PHE A 274 -4.07 -6.26 0.34
N LEU A 275 -5.16 -5.52 0.43
CA LEU A 275 -6.51 -6.03 0.35
C LEU A 275 -6.94 -6.03 -1.11
N PHE A 276 -6.95 -7.22 -1.71
CA PHE A 276 -7.37 -7.40 -3.09
C PHE A 276 -8.84 -7.81 -3.18
N SER A 277 -9.52 -7.31 -4.19
CA SER A 277 -10.83 -7.80 -4.60
C SER A 277 -10.81 -9.31 -4.87
N GLY A 278 -12.01 -9.91 -4.89
CA GLY A 278 -12.17 -11.30 -5.33
C GLY A 278 -11.63 -11.51 -6.75
N ARG A 279 -11.17 -12.72 -7.06
CA ARG A 279 -10.42 -13.02 -8.30
C ARG A 279 -11.08 -12.48 -9.58
N ALA A 280 -12.37 -12.72 -9.78
CA ALA A 280 -13.08 -12.28 -10.97
C ALA A 280 -13.18 -10.75 -11.09
N GLN A 281 -13.26 -10.04 -9.95
CA GLN A 281 -13.29 -8.58 -9.90
C GLN A 281 -11.89 -8.00 -10.13
N PHE A 282 -10.87 -8.61 -9.51
CA PHE A 282 -9.47 -8.25 -9.72
C PHE A 282 -9.04 -8.37 -11.19
N GLU A 283 -9.50 -9.40 -11.91
CA GLU A 283 -9.21 -9.55 -13.34
C GLU A 283 -9.82 -8.41 -14.19
N LYS A 284 -10.98 -7.87 -13.80
CA LYS A 284 -11.58 -6.71 -14.45
C LYS A 284 -10.82 -5.43 -14.13
N GLU A 285 -10.46 -5.24 -12.86
CA GLU A 285 -9.66 -4.10 -12.39
C GLU A 285 -8.31 -4.07 -13.13
N LEU A 286 -7.63 -5.22 -13.24
CA LEU A 286 -6.40 -5.36 -14.01
C LEU A 286 -6.58 -4.94 -15.49
N ALA A 287 -7.65 -5.42 -16.13
CA ALA A 287 -7.98 -5.05 -17.50
C ALA A 287 -8.24 -3.55 -17.67
N ASP A 288 -8.92 -2.92 -16.71
CA ASP A 288 -9.17 -1.48 -16.69
C ASP A 288 -7.86 -0.70 -16.54
N GLU A 289 -6.95 -1.14 -15.68
CA GLU A 289 -5.63 -0.52 -15.52
C GLU A 289 -4.77 -0.63 -16.77
N ILE A 290 -4.77 -1.78 -17.46
CA ILE A 290 -4.03 -1.94 -18.73
C ILE A 290 -4.56 -0.97 -19.79
N ARG A 291 -5.88 -0.73 -19.85
CA ARG A 291 -6.44 0.28 -20.77
C ARG A 291 -6.01 1.70 -20.41
N LEU A 292 -5.82 2.00 -19.12
CA LEU A 292 -5.31 3.29 -18.66
C LEU A 292 -3.80 3.46 -18.85
N ILE A 293 -3.05 2.38 -19.12
CA ILE A 293 -1.63 2.47 -19.50
C ILE A 293 -1.52 2.96 -20.95
N ALA A 294 -2.44 2.52 -21.81
CA ALA A 294 -2.46 2.87 -23.21
C ALA A 294 -2.81 4.36 -23.43
N PRO A 295 -2.15 5.03 -24.38
CA PRO A 295 -2.53 6.38 -24.78
C PRO A 295 -3.96 6.38 -25.34
N ALA A 296 -4.68 7.49 -25.15
CA ALA A 296 -6.07 7.60 -25.58
C ALA A 296 -6.25 7.47 -27.11
N GLU A 297 -5.22 7.85 -27.87
CA GLU A 297 -5.19 7.80 -29.33
C GLU A 297 -4.96 6.38 -29.89
N ASP A 298 -4.35 5.48 -29.12
CA ASP A 298 -4.05 4.10 -29.51
C ASP A 298 -4.41 3.12 -28.38
N PRO A 299 -5.72 2.84 -28.19
CA PRO A 299 -6.18 1.99 -27.10
C PRO A 299 -5.77 0.53 -27.31
N VAL A 300 -5.29 -0.10 -26.26
CA VAL A 300 -4.94 -1.53 -26.26
C VAL A 300 -6.19 -2.41 -26.21
N ASP A 301 -6.28 -3.36 -27.14
CA ASP A 301 -7.25 -4.44 -27.10
C ASP A 301 -6.73 -5.57 -26.20
N ILE A 302 -7.19 -5.56 -24.94
CA ILE A 302 -6.81 -6.53 -23.91
C ILE A 302 -7.14 -7.99 -24.23
N THR A 303 -7.84 -8.27 -25.34
CA THR A 303 -8.14 -9.63 -25.79
C THR A 303 -7.13 -10.17 -26.80
N ARG A 304 -6.24 -9.31 -27.32
CA ARG A 304 -5.24 -9.68 -28.33
C ARG A 304 -3.90 -10.04 -27.71
N THR A 305 -3.17 -10.86 -28.46
CA THR A 305 -1.76 -11.14 -28.20
C THR A 305 -0.90 -10.10 -28.92
N TYR A 306 0.06 -9.53 -28.20
CA TYR A 306 1.01 -8.54 -28.72
C TYR A 306 2.42 -9.13 -28.78
N CYS A 307 3.34 -8.51 -29.52
CA CYS A 307 4.76 -8.84 -29.35
C CYS A 307 5.32 -8.19 -28.07
N ALA A 308 6.34 -8.80 -27.47
CA ALA A 308 6.93 -8.27 -26.24
C ALA A 308 7.48 -6.84 -26.42
N ASP A 309 8.01 -6.50 -27.60
CA ASP A 309 8.54 -5.17 -27.88
C ASP A 309 7.45 -4.10 -28.00
N ASP A 310 6.24 -4.46 -28.45
CA ASP A 310 5.09 -3.53 -28.44
C ASP A 310 4.67 -3.21 -27.00
N VAL A 311 4.64 -4.22 -26.13
CA VAL A 311 4.28 -4.05 -24.72
C VAL A 311 5.34 -3.26 -23.96
N ARG A 312 6.63 -3.45 -24.27
CA ARG A 312 7.70 -2.60 -23.72
C ARG A 312 7.55 -1.15 -24.16
N ARG A 313 7.29 -0.89 -25.44
CA ARG A 313 7.05 0.47 -25.95
C ARG A 313 5.82 1.13 -25.31
N LEU A 314 4.77 0.34 -25.04
CA LEU A 314 3.61 0.79 -24.29
C LEU A 314 4.00 1.23 -22.87
N LEU A 315 4.80 0.44 -22.16
CA LEU A 315 5.29 0.81 -20.84
C LEU A 315 6.21 2.03 -20.89
N GLU A 316 7.05 2.16 -21.92
CA GLU A 316 7.92 3.33 -22.15
C GLU A 316 7.13 4.61 -22.42
N SER A 317 6.02 4.53 -23.16
CA SER A 317 5.19 5.68 -23.53
C SER A 317 4.11 6.07 -22.51
N ALA A 318 3.83 5.22 -21.50
CA ALA A 318 2.81 5.51 -20.50
C ALA A 318 3.08 6.82 -19.74
N ASP A 319 2.08 7.68 -19.48
CA ASP A 319 2.33 8.96 -18.81
C ASP A 319 2.96 8.84 -17.41
N VAL A 320 2.64 7.75 -16.69
CA VAL A 320 3.15 7.48 -15.35
C VAL A 320 3.35 5.98 -15.13
N LEU A 321 4.44 5.64 -14.45
CA LEU A 321 4.75 4.30 -13.95
C LEU A 321 4.81 4.35 -12.43
N LEU A 322 4.03 3.50 -11.76
CA LEU A 322 3.79 3.56 -10.32
C LEU A 322 4.35 2.37 -9.54
N ALA A 323 4.68 1.26 -10.21
CA ALA A 323 5.06 0.02 -9.51
C ALA A 323 6.24 0.19 -8.56
N HIS A 324 7.24 0.97 -8.97
CA HIS A 324 8.43 1.24 -8.15
C HIS A 324 8.17 2.16 -6.97
N LEU A 325 7.19 3.06 -7.06
CA LEU A 325 6.81 3.95 -5.96
C LEU A 325 5.90 3.27 -4.95
N VAL A 326 5.16 2.24 -5.38
CA VAL A 326 4.14 1.55 -4.58
C VAL A 326 4.66 0.23 -4.01
N LEU A 327 5.19 -0.66 -4.85
CA LEU A 327 5.47 -2.06 -4.47
C LEU A 327 6.87 -2.28 -3.94
N ARG A 328 7.85 -1.45 -4.36
CA ARG A 328 9.26 -1.67 -4.03
C ARG A 328 9.54 -1.78 -2.53
N PRO A 329 9.00 -0.93 -1.63
CA PRO A 329 9.30 -1.04 -0.20
C PRO A 329 8.91 -2.42 0.38
N PHE A 330 7.80 -2.97 -0.10
CA PHE A 330 7.28 -4.27 0.32
C PHE A 330 8.10 -5.42 -0.26
N LEU A 331 8.44 -5.34 -1.55
CA LEU A 331 9.26 -6.35 -2.23
C LEU A 331 10.69 -6.40 -1.64
N ASP A 332 11.31 -5.25 -1.39
CA ASP A 332 12.62 -5.15 -0.73
C ASP A 332 12.57 -5.76 0.68
N ALA A 333 11.53 -5.48 1.46
CA ALA A 333 11.36 -6.03 2.79
C ALA A 333 11.21 -7.56 2.76
N TYR A 334 10.40 -8.06 1.82
CA TYR A 334 10.22 -9.50 1.59
C TYR A 334 11.51 -10.15 1.09
N HIS A 335 12.33 -9.44 0.33
CA HIS A 335 13.59 -9.95 -0.19
C HIS A 335 14.58 -10.19 0.95
N ILE A 336 14.67 -9.26 1.91
CA ILE A 336 15.48 -9.45 3.12
C ILE A 336 15.00 -10.70 3.89
N VAL A 337 13.69 -10.83 4.13
CA VAL A 337 13.13 -11.99 4.85
C VAL A 337 13.41 -13.29 4.10
N ALA A 338 13.21 -13.33 2.78
CA ALA A 338 13.40 -14.53 1.97
C ALA A 338 14.88 -14.93 1.89
N ASP A 339 15.79 -13.97 1.74
CA ASP A 339 17.24 -14.18 1.73
C ASP A 339 17.72 -14.73 3.09
N ARG A 340 17.24 -14.17 4.20
CA ARG A 340 17.53 -14.67 5.55
C ARG A 340 16.97 -16.06 5.79
N LEU A 341 15.73 -16.32 5.37
CA LEU A 341 15.14 -17.66 5.46
C LEU A 341 15.95 -18.68 4.65
N ALA A 342 16.39 -18.34 3.44
CA ALA A 342 17.19 -19.23 2.59
C ALA A 342 18.56 -19.59 3.20
N ALA A 343 19.12 -18.70 4.03
CA ALA A 343 20.35 -18.92 4.79
C ALA A 343 20.12 -19.55 6.18
N TYR A 344 18.87 -19.74 6.60
CA TYR A 344 18.53 -20.22 7.94
C TYR A 344 18.70 -21.75 8.03
N GLU A 345 19.60 -22.20 8.90
CA GLU A 345 19.97 -23.62 9.06
C GLU A 345 19.43 -24.27 10.34
N ASP A 346 18.90 -23.49 11.29
CA ASP A 346 18.53 -24.01 12.61
C ASP A 346 17.28 -24.91 12.61
N GLU A 347 17.29 -25.92 13.48
CA GLU A 347 16.18 -26.86 13.69
C GLU A 347 14.97 -26.23 14.39
N SER A 348 15.19 -25.14 15.14
CA SER A 348 14.14 -24.36 15.81
C SER A 348 14.10 -22.92 15.29
N PHE A 349 12.90 -22.40 15.02
CA PHE A 349 12.72 -21.04 14.54
C PHE A 349 12.41 -20.07 15.69
N ASP A 350 13.35 -19.17 15.97
CA ASP A 350 13.13 -18.03 16.88
C ASP A 350 12.73 -16.79 16.07
N GLU A 351 11.44 -16.44 16.11
CA GLU A 351 10.90 -15.29 15.36
C GLU A 351 11.52 -13.96 15.79
N GLU A 352 11.77 -13.76 17.09
CA GLU A 352 12.27 -12.47 17.60
C GLU A 352 13.72 -12.26 17.20
N ALA A 353 14.56 -13.30 17.36
CA ALA A 353 15.95 -13.27 16.92
C ALA A 353 16.07 -13.12 15.40
N PHE A 354 15.24 -13.84 14.64
CA PHE A 354 15.23 -13.77 13.18
C PHE A 354 14.85 -12.37 12.66
N LEU A 355 13.82 -11.75 13.25
CA LEU A 355 13.39 -10.40 12.88
C LEU A 355 14.43 -9.34 13.25
N ALA A 356 15.14 -9.52 14.37
CA ALA A 356 16.26 -8.66 14.73
C ALA A 356 17.41 -8.78 13.72
N GLU A 357 17.76 -9.99 13.28
CA GLU A 357 18.76 -10.19 12.21
C GLU A 357 18.33 -9.49 10.91
N CYS A 358 17.05 -9.60 10.52
CA CYS A 358 16.52 -8.92 9.34
C CYS A 358 16.67 -7.39 9.41
N LEU A 359 16.54 -6.78 10.59
CA LEU A 359 16.76 -5.34 10.76
C LEU A 359 18.23 -4.95 10.54
N GLU A 360 19.16 -5.73 11.09
CA GLU A 360 20.60 -5.48 10.93
C GLU A 360 21.04 -5.66 9.48
N VAL A 361 20.60 -6.74 8.83
CA VAL A 361 20.87 -6.99 7.41
C VAL A 361 20.19 -5.96 6.52
N GLY A 362 18.96 -5.57 6.85
CA GLY A 362 18.27 -4.46 6.19
C GLY A 362 19.07 -3.17 6.27
N LYS A 363 19.68 -2.86 7.42
CA LYS A 363 20.55 -1.67 7.56
C LYS A 363 21.81 -1.79 6.72
N GLN A 364 22.41 -2.97 6.65
CA GLN A 364 23.53 -3.22 5.75
C GLN A 364 23.13 -2.99 4.28
N TRP A 365 22.00 -3.54 3.84
CA TRP A 365 21.52 -3.40 2.45
C TRP A 365 21.16 -1.94 2.12
N GLU A 366 20.62 -1.20 3.09
CA GLU A 366 20.38 0.26 3.00
C GLU A 366 21.69 1.00 2.71
N LEU A 367 22.73 0.78 3.53
CA LEU A 367 24.03 1.43 3.39
C LEU A 367 24.76 1.05 2.09
N GLN A 368 24.52 -0.17 1.59
CA GLN A 368 25.03 -0.65 0.30
C GLN A 368 24.18 -0.19 -0.91
N ARG A 369 23.07 0.53 -0.69
CA ARG A 369 22.09 0.88 -1.73
C ARG A 369 21.52 -0.33 -2.48
N ARG A 370 21.40 -1.47 -1.79
CA ARG A 370 20.74 -2.69 -2.30
C ARG A 370 19.21 -2.64 -2.15
N ILE A 371 18.72 -1.85 -1.20
CA ILE A 371 17.31 -1.46 -1.09
C ILE A 371 17.18 0.02 -1.44
N ALA A 372 16.06 0.41 -2.03
CA ALA A 372 15.88 1.79 -2.48
C ALA A 372 15.37 2.74 -1.38
N SER A 373 14.70 2.20 -0.35
CA SER A 373 14.08 2.99 0.69
C SER A 373 14.40 2.45 2.07
N ALA A 374 14.67 3.36 3.01
CA ALA A 374 14.76 3.03 4.43
C ALA A 374 13.43 2.52 5.02
N GLU A 375 12.32 2.69 4.28
CA GLU A 375 11.00 2.09 4.58
C GLU A 375 11.00 0.58 4.54
N SER A 376 11.78 -0.01 3.62
CA SER A 376 11.85 -1.46 3.47
C SER A 376 12.42 -2.15 4.72
N ARG A 377 13.16 -1.40 5.56
CA ARG A 377 13.67 -1.86 6.87
C ARG A 377 12.60 -1.64 7.95
N SER A 378 11.48 -2.34 7.87
CA SER A 378 10.37 -2.16 8.81
C SER A 378 9.94 -3.48 9.44
N MET A 379 9.84 -3.49 10.77
CA MET A 379 9.37 -4.65 11.53
C MET A 379 7.95 -5.07 11.14
N GLU A 380 7.08 -4.12 10.81
CA GLU A 380 5.72 -4.42 10.35
C GLU A 380 5.75 -5.16 8.99
N LEU A 381 6.64 -4.75 8.06
CA LEU A 381 6.78 -5.38 6.74
C LEU A 381 7.51 -6.73 6.79
N PHE A 382 8.43 -6.90 7.73
CA PHE A 382 9.07 -8.21 7.93
C PHE A 382 8.09 -9.23 8.51
N LYS A 383 7.19 -8.81 9.42
CA LYS A 383 6.16 -9.70 9.99
C LYS A 383 5.15 -10.18 8.96
N THR A 384 4.75 -9.34 8.01
CA THR A 384 3.90 -9.74 6.87
C THR A 384 4.65 -10.67 5.92
N GLY A 385 5.92 -10.43 5.64
CA GLY A 385 6.80 -11.34 4.88
C GLY A 385 6.91 -12.72 5.54
N LEU A 386 7.11 -12.77 6.86
CA LEU A 386 7.10 -14.01 7.63
C LEU A 386 5.73 -14.70 7.61
N ARG A 387 4.63 -13.94 7.65
CA ARG A 387 3.28 -14.51 7.54
C ARG A 387 3.09 -15.20 6.19
N LEU A 388 3.60 -14.63 5.10
CA LEU A 388 3.63 -15.30 3.79
C LEU A 388 4.47 -16.57 3.83
N ALA A 389 5.66 -16.50 4.41
CA ALA A 389 6.55 -17.65 4.51
C ALA A 389 5.92 -18.81 5.32
N ARG A 390 5.24 -18.51 6.43
CA ARG A 390 4.46 -19.48 7.22
C ARG A 390 3.32 -20.08 6.42
N HIS A 391 2.54 -19.26 5.72
CA HIS A 391 1.47 -19.73 4.85
C HIS A 391 2.00 -20.69 3.77
N ARG A 392 3.23 -20.50 3.30
CA ARG A 392 3.89 -21.38 2.32
C ARG A 392 4.69 -22.53 2.98
N GLU A 393 4.48 -22.76 4.28
CA GLU A 393 5.11 -23.84 5.07
C GLU A 393 6.66 -23.81 4.99
N LEU A 394 7.25 -22.62 4.97
CA LEU A 394 8.70 -22.42 4.89
C LEU A 394 9.36 -22.35 6.28
N ILE A 395 8.56 -22.32 7.36
CA ILE A 395 9.04 -22.20 8.74
C ILE A 395 8.65 -23.45 9.53
N ASP A 396 7.35 -23.72 9.67
CA ASP A 396 6.80 -24.77 10.53
C ASP A 396 6.58 -26.12 9.78
N GLY A 397 7.19 -26.29 8.61
CA GLY A 397 6.94 -27.43 7.71
C GLY A 397 7.70 -28.70 8.09
N SER A 398 6.99 -29.84 8.10
CA SER A 398 7.54 -31.18 8.35
C SER A 398 8.30 -31.74 7.12
N GLY A 399 9.54 -31.31 6.90
CA GLY A 399 10.38 -31.84 5.80
C GLY A 399 11.73 -31.16 5.61
N GLY A 400 12.67 -31.35 6.55
CA GLY A 400 13.92 -30.58 6.65
C GLY A 400 14.75 -30.43 5.37
N ALA A 401 14.87 -31.47 4.53
CA ALA A 401 15.67 -31.40 3.30
C ALA A 401 14.96 -30.64 2.14
N ASP A 402 13.63 -30.66 2.08
CA ASP A 402 12.86 -29.98 1.04
C ASP A 402 12.60 -28.50 1.40
N VAL A 403 12.51 -28.19 2.70
CA VAL A 403 12.33 -26.81 3.20
C VAL A 403 13.45 -25.88 2.72
N ALA A 404 14.72 -26.29 2.81
CA ALA A 404 15.85 -25.46 2.35
C ALA A 404 15.77 -25.15 0.85
N LYS A 405 15.32 -26.11 0.03
CA LYS A 405 15.10 -25.89 -1.42
C LYS A 405 13.93 -24.94 -1.66
N ARG A 406 12.81 -25.13 -0.96
CA ARG A 406 11.63 -24.25 -1.07
C ARG A 406 11.93 -22.82 -0.61
N ARG A 407 12.74 -22.63 0.44
CA ARG A 407 13.23 -21.31 0.89
C ARG A 407 14.09 -20.62 -0.16
N ARG A 408 14.99 -21.34 -0.83
CA ARG A 408 15.76 -20.79 -1.97
C ARG A 408 14.86 -20.41 -3.15
N GLN A 409 13.91 -21.26 -3.52
CA GLN A 409 12.94 -20.93 -4.58
C GLN A 409 12.10 -19.69 -4.23
N PHE A 410 11.71 -19.54 -2.97
CA PHE A 410 11.02 -18.35 -2.48
C PHE A 410 11.91 -17.11 -2.58
N ALA A 411 13.18 -17.19 -2.20
CA ALA A 411 14.13 -16.09 -2.38
C ALA A 411 14.31 -15.71 -3.85
N ASP A 412 14.43 -16.69 -4.76
CA ASP A 412 14.56 -16.46 -6.20
C ASP A 412 13.30 -15.79 -6.81
N GLU A 413 12.11 -16.19 -6.37
CA GLU A 413 10.83 -15.57 -6.76
C GLU A 413 10.78 -14.09 -6.34
N ILE A 414 11.12 -13.79 -5.09
CA ILE A 414 11.14 -12.41 -4.58
C ILE A 414 12.23 -11.58 -5.27
N ALA A 415 13.41 -12.14 -5.48
CA ALA A 415 14.50 -11.46 -6.20
C ALA A 415 14.09 -11.14 -7.64
N THR A 416 13.34 -12.03 -8.30
CA THR A 416 12.77 -11.80 -9.63
C THR A 416 11.75 -10.66 -9.62
N ALA A 417 10.82 -10.64 -8.65
CA ALA A 417 9.88 -9.53 -8.49
C ALA A 417 10.60 -8.20 -8.22
N THR A 418 11.65 -8.21 -7.39
CA THR A 418 12.47 -7.03 -7.10
C THR A 418 13.23 -6.54 -8.33
N ARG A 419 13.73 -7.44 -9.19
CA ARG A 419 14.34 -7.07 -10.47
C ARG A 419 13.34 -6.38 -11.40
N ARG A 420 12.13 -6.94 -11.55
CA ARG A 420 11.08 -6.37 -12.42
C ARG A 420 10.65 -4.98 -11.95
N VAL A 421 10.53 -4.76 -10.63
CA VAL A 421 10.21 -3.42 -10.10
C VAL A 421 11.39 -2.44 -10.26
N ASN A 422 12.63 -2.95 -10.34
CA ASN A 422 13.80 -2.16 -10.69
C ASN A 422 13.79 -1.72 -12.16
N GLU A 423 13.45 -2.63 -13.07
CA GLU A 423 13.29 -2.31 -14.49
C GLU A 423 12.26 -1.19 -14.72
N ILE A 424 11.10 -1.26 -14.06
CA ILE A 424 10.07 -0.22 -14.17
C ILE A 424 10.58 1.15 -13.65
N ALA A 425 11.40 1.17 -12.61
CA ALA A 425 11.99 2.43 -12.15
C ALA A 425 12.98 3.01 -13.16
N GLU A 426 13.79 2.17 -13.80
CA GLU A 426 14.71 2.64 -14.84
C GLU A 426 13.96 3.19 -16.06
N LEU A 427 12.86 2.55 -16.46
CA LEU A 427 11.96 3.08 -17.48
C LEU A 427 11.37 4.44 -17.08
N ALA A 428 10.99 4.61 -15.81
CA ALA A 428 10.46 5.87 -15.30
C ALA A 428 11.52 6.98 -15.26
N ARG A 429 12.79 6.66 -14.94
CA ARG A 429 13.91 7.62 -14.92
C ARG A 429 14.41 8.02 -16.31
N ALA A 430 14.20 7.19 -17.33
CA ALA A 430 14.67 7.44 -18.68
C ALA A 430 13.86 8.50 -19.45
N ARG A 431 12.80 9.02 -18.80
CA ARG A 431 11.93 10.10 -19.29
C ARG A 431 12.37 11.43 -18.73
#